data_AF-A0A7X7KYS1-F1
#
_entry.id   AF-A0A7X7KYS1-F1
#
_cell.length_a   1.000
_cell.length_b   1.000
_cell.length_c   1.000
_cell.angle_alpha   90.00
_cell.angle_beta   90.00
_cell.angle_gamma   90.00
#
_symmetry.space_group_name_H-M   'P 1'
#
loop_
_entity.id
_entity.type
_entity.pdbx_description
1 polymer ?
#
loop_
_entity_poly.entity_id
_entity_poly.type
_entity_poly.pdbx_seq_one_letter_code
_entity_poly.pdbx_strand_id
1 'polypeptide(L)'
;MEFTVTNDFYFGYSGGNAILRGMPTHGVAFSIGTPEAPSFLSIGSIRTREYTVDGEADLVLENGTFSAHLQNAEIGVSHYTGPHDYWAVGKLDLRHSALQDFEVADSVEIGRGQQSASYKRSVGRVYFATGTVNIATNLLMGDTLAPSSALLDLSGTTVTVGQQVELWPTATVNTRLRGWSAGLEITSRAADALSVSNGAVINVIFEQDPADLEQRRYGGLTLAGDRIALCTALHADGRLLWDTSALSPRWAKKVAIRYDAVEDVTYVGFDPRTQGTLLLMR
;
A
#
# COMPACT_ATOMS: atom_id res chain seq x y z
N MET A 1 14.28 -2.05 24.73
CA MET A 1 13.37 -0.93 25.00
C MET A 1 12.11 -1.20 24.22
N GLU A 2 10.98 -1.22 24.91
CA GLU A 2 9.69 -1.52 24.30
C GLU A 2 8.82 -0.28 24.42
N PHE A 3 8.23 0.12 23.30
CA PHE A 3 7.24 1.18 23.25
C PHE A 3 5.94 0.56 22.72
N THR A 4 4.99 0.36 23.62
CA THR A 4 3.71 -0.27 23.30
C THR A 4 2.60 0.74 23.52
N VAL A 5 1.81 0.94 22.48
CA VAL A 5 0.55 1.68 22.56
C VAL A 5 -0.58 0.67 22.59
N THR A 6 -1.30 0.58 23.71
CA THR A 6 -2.33 -0.45 23.91
C THR A 6 -3.75 0.03 23.58
N ASN A 7 -3.91 1.30 23.23
CA ASN A 7 -5.17 1.95 22.86
C ASN A 7 -4.98 2.71 21.55
N ASP A 8 -5.98 3.48 21.12
CA ASP A 8 -5.91 4.32 19.93
C ASP A 8 -4.67 5.21 19.92
N PHE A 9 -3.91 5.14 18.82
CA PHE A 9 -2.72 5.93 18.60
C PHE A 9 -3.01 7.08 17.64
N TYR A 10 -3.09 8.28 18.19
CA TYR A 10 -3.23 9.53 17.45
C TYR A 10 -1.91 10.26 17.39
N PHE A 11 -1.40 10.50 16.19
CA PHE A 11 -0.16 11.23 15.98
C PHE A 11 -0.41 12.41 15.02
N GLY A 12 -0.31 13.63 15.54
CA GLY A 12 -0.67 14.87 14.83
C GLY A 12 -2.13 14.90 14.35
N TYR A 13 -3.05 14.63 15.27
CA TYR A 13 -4.49 14.55 15.04
C TYR A 13 -5.21 15.83 15.42
N SER A 14 -6.16 16.29 14.60
CA SER A 14 -7.08 17.42 14.87
C SER A 14 -6.39 18.65 15.48
N GLY A 15 -5.32 19.13 14.84
CA GLY A 15 -4.64 20.37 15.23
C GLY A 15 -3.27 20.25 15.87
N GLY A 16 -2.72 19.04 15.92
CA GLY A 16 -1.36 18.80 16.36
C GLY A 16 -0.41 18.65 15.17
N ASN A 17 0.76 19.30 15.26
CA ASN A 17 1.93 18.92 14.48
C ASN A 17 2.76 17.96 15.33
N ALA A 18 3.02 16.75 14.84
CA ALA A 18 3.78 15.75 15.59
C ALA A 18 4.83 15.08 14.72
N ILE A 19 6.10 15.07 15.15
CA ILE A 19 7.18 14.41 14.43
C ILE A 19 7.88 13.47 15.40
N LEU A 20 7.88 12.17 15.10
CA LEU A 20 8.64 11.17 15.83
C LEU A 20 9.68 10.60 14.88
N ARG A 21 10.94 10.95 15.12
CA ARG A 21 12.12 10.56 14.33
C ARG A 21 13.30 10.34 15.26
N GLY A 22 14.32 9.62 14.79
CA GLY A 22 15.57 9.42 15.53
C GLY A 22 15.40 8.55 16.78
N MET A 23 14.45 7.60 16.77
CA MET A 23 14.36 6.59 17.81
C MET A 23 15.66 5.77 17.87
N PRO A 24 16.08 5.27 19.06
CA PRO A 24 17.29 4.49 19.19
C PRO A 24 17.36 3.35 18.17
N THR A 25 18.47 3.25 17.45
CA THR A 25 18.64 2.41 16.26
C THR A 25 18.82 0.92 16.56
N HIS A 26 18.76 0.51 17.82
CA HIS A 26 18.84 -0.89 18.23
C HIS A 26 17.97 -1.13 19.46
N GLY A 27 17.24 -2.24 19.44
CA GLY A 27 16.48 -2.72 20.60
C GLY A 27 15.24 -1.88 20.92
N VAL A 28 14.69 -1.14 19.96
CA VAL A 28 13.33 -0.55 20.05
C VAL A 28 12.35 -1.47 19.35
N ALA A 29 11.42 -2.04 20.12
CA ALA A 29 10.21 -2.65 19.59
C ALA A 29 9.06 -1.65 19.74
N PHE A 30 8.49 -1.20 18.63
CA PHE A 30 7.36 -0.29 18.60
C PHE A 30 6.11 -1.09 18.19
N SER A 31 5.17 -1.23 19.11
CA SER A 31 3.92 -1.97 18.87
C SER A 31 2.69 -1.10 19.09
N ILE A 32 1.69 -1.26 18.22
CA ILE A 32 0.39 -0.60 18.33
C ILE A 32 -0.70 -1.66 18.39
N GLY A 33 -1.49 -1.67 19.45
CA GLY A 33 -2.52 -2.67 19.68
C GLY A 33 -1.98 -4.08 19.90
N THR A 34 -2.92 -5.01 20.07
CA THR A 34 -2.66 -6.45 20.24
C THR A 34 -3.72 -7.24 19.45
N PRO A 35 -3.51 -8.54 19.16
CA PRO A 35 -4.53 -9.35 18.50
C PRO A 35 -5.88 -9.34 19.22
N GLU A 36 -5.89 -9.31 20.56
CA GLU A 36 -7.10 -9.30 21.38
C GLU A 36 -7.71 -7.90 21.56
N ALA A 37 -6.92 -6.85 21.36
CA ALA A 37 -7.33 -5.46 21.47
C ALA A 37 -6.71 -4.63 20.32
N PRO A 38 -7.25 -4.76 19.10
CA PRO A 38 -6.80 -3.99 17.96
C PRO A 38 -7.09 -2.50 18.17
N SER A 39 -6.14 -1.63 17.84
CA SER A 39 -6.22 -0.19 18.10
C SER A 39 -6.50 0.62 16.84
N PHE A 40 -7.05 1.83 16.97
CA PHE A 40 -7.12 2.75 15.85
C PHE A 40 -5.79 3.48 15.64
N LEU A 41 -5.28 3.52 14.41
CA LEU A 41 -4.09 4.30 14.04
C LEU A 41 -4.48 5.52 13.21
N SER A 42 -4.09 6.71 13.66
CA SER A 42 -4.21 7.94 12.86
C SER A 42 -2.92 8.75 12.88
N ILE A 43 -2.40 9.05 11.68
CA ILE A 43 -1.19 9.84 11.48
C ILE A 43 -1.55 11.02 10.57
N GLY A 44 -1.53 12.23 11.11
CA GLY A 44 -1.75 13.45 10.34
C GLY A 44 -3.16 13.58 9.77
N SER A 45 -4.17 13.04 10.44
CA SER A 45 -5.57 13.06 10.00
C SER A 45 -6.42 14.08 10.77
N ILE A 46 -7.51 14.51 10.14
CA ILE A 46 -8.48 15.47 10.69
C ILE A 46 -9.87 14.82 10.71
N ARG A 47 -10.52 14.78 11.89
CA ARG A 47 -11.88 14.23 12.07
C ARG A 47 -12.88 15.18 12.73
N THR A 48 -12.44 16.19 13.49
CA THR A 48 -13.34 16.99 14.34
C THR A 48 -13.58 18.41 13.83
N ARG A 49 -14.79 18.92 14.10
CA ARG A 49 -15.30 20.23 13.69
C ARG A 49 -14.78 21.42 14.53
N GLU A 50 -14.27 21.16 15.73
CA GLU A 50 -14.14 22.20 16.77
C GLU A 50 -12.90 23.07 16.68
N TYR A 51 -11.87 22.67 15.94
CA TYR A 51 -10.61 23.42 15.90
C TYR A 51 -10.12 23.61 14.46
N THR A 52 -9.88 24.88 14.12
CA THR A 52 -9.45 25.36 12.81
C THR A 52 -7.96 25.14 12.58
N VAL A 53 -7.51 23.90 12.54
CA VAL A 53 -6.08 23.59 12.60
C VAL A 53 -5.73 22.32 11.84
N ASP A 54 -4.52 22.30 11.33
CA ASP A 54 -4.02 21.29 10.40
C ASP A 54 -3.62 20.00 11.11
N GLY A 55 -3.63 18.88 10.39
CA GLY A 55 -3.08 17.61 10.85
C GLY A 55 -1.79 17.34 10.10
N GLU A 56 -0.65 17.44 10.76
CA GLU A 56 0.64 17.09 10.15
C GLU A 56 1.41 16.14 11.07
N ALA A 57 1.72 14.95 10.56
CA ALA A 57 2.46 13.99 11.34
C ALA A 57 3.37 13.06 10.56
N ASP A 58 4.56 12.84 11.12
CA ASP A 58 5.59 11.95 10.56
C ASP A 58 6.04 10.94 11.62
N LEU A 59 5.65 9.68 11.45
CA LEU A 59 6.18 8.55 12.19
C LEU A 59 7.27 7.86 11.36
N VAL A 60 8.53 7.98 11.79
CA VAL A 60 9.68 7.34 11.15
C VAL A 60 10.37 6.45 12.16
N LEU A 61 10.47 5.15 11.84
CA LEU A 61 11.24 4.19 12.62
C LEU A 61 12.47 3.73 11.82
N GLU A 62 13.65 4.02 12.36
CA GLU A 62 14.94 3.63 11.78
C GLU A 62 15.58 2.56 12.68
N ASN A 63 15.82 1.38 12.12
CA ASN A 63 16.54 0.25 12.72
C ASN A 63 15.89 -0.36 13.99
N GLY A 64 14.57 -0.21 14.13
CA GLY A 64 13.77 -0.89 15.16
C GLY A 64 12.90 -2.01 14.57
N THR A 65 12.10 -2.64 15.43
CA THR A 65 11.03 -3.55 15.02
C THR A 65 9.69 -2.83 15.12
N PHE A 66 8.85 -2.96 14.10
CA PHE A 66 7.49 -2.42 14.09
C PHE A 66 6.47 -3.55 14.00
N SER A 67 5.47 -3.52 14.87
CA SER A 67 4.27 -4.34 14.74
C SER A 67 3.00 -3.52 15.02
N ALA A 68 1.89 -3.91 14.40
CA ALA A 68 0.61 -3.27 14.61
C ALA A 68 -0.55 -4.26 14.43
N HIS A 69 -1.48 -4.27 15.38
CA HIS A 69 -2.78 -4.90 15.26
C HIS A 69 -3.84 -3.80 15.38
N LEU A 70 -4.48 -3.49 14.26
CA LEU A 70 -5.26 -2.30 14.09
C LEU A 70 -6.71 -2.62 13.77
N GLN A 71 -7.63 -1.81 14.27
CA GLN A 71 -9.01 -1.83 13.83
C GLN A 71 -9.12 -1.13 12.46
N ASN A 72 -8.58 0.09 12.35
CA ASN A 72 -8.43 0.84 11.10
C ASN A 72 -7.10 1.62 11.13
N ALA A 73 -6.60 1.99 9.96
CA ALA A 73 -5.46 2.91 9.83
C ALA A 73 -5.78 4.08 8.90
N GLU A 74 -5.45 5.29 9.34
CA GLU A 74 -5.62 6.52 8.57
C GLU A 74 -4.33 7.30 8.50
N ILE A 75 -3.84 7.54 7.29
CA ILE A 75 -2.59 8.25 7.05
C ILE A 75 -2.86 9.45 6.15
N GLY A 76 -2.84 10.66 6.72
CA GLY A 76 -3.07 11.91 5.99
C GLY A 76 -4.49 12.02 5.45
N VAL A 77 -5.47 11.63 6.26
CA VAL A 77 -6.89 11.58 5.87
C VAL A 77 -7.65 12.80 6.40
N SER A 78 -8.48 13.40 5.56
CA SER A 78 -9.41 14.45 5.97
C SER A 78 -10.84 13.95 5.90
N HIS A 79 -11.49 13.82 7.06
CA HIS A 79 -12.94 13.59 7.17
C HIS A 79 -13.73 14.90 7.24
N TYR A 80 -13.06 16.04 7.11
CA TYR A 80 -13.69 17.34 7.27
C TYR A 80 -14.46 17.79 6.03
N THR A 81 -15.75 18.03 6.20
CA THR A 81 -16.65 18.60 5.19
C THR A 81 -17.16 19.97 5.65
N GLY A 82 -16.43 21.04 5.33
CA GLY A 82 -16.84 22.40 5.70
C GLY A 82 -15.98 23.47 5.03
N PRO A 83 -16.36 24.76 5.17
CA PRO A 83 -15.89 25.86 4.31
C PRO A 83 -14.47 26.35 4.61
N HIS A 84 -13.65 25.54 5.27
CA HIS A 84 -12.36 25.96 5.79
C HIS A 84 -11.20 25.17 5.18
N ASP A 85 -10.15 25.92 4.84
CA ASP A 85 -8.94 25.47 4.18
C ASP A 85 -7.98 24.72 5.13
N TYR A 86 -8.19 23.42 5.36
CA TYR A 86 -7.25 22.60 6.15
C TYR A 86 -6.44 21.62 5.31
N TRP A 87 -5.32 21.18 5.86
CA TRP A 87 -4.45 20.14 5.28
C TRP A 87 -4.27 18.98 6.24
N ALA A 88 -4.46 17.77 5.72
CA ALA A 88 -4.13 16.51 6.39
C ALA A 88 -2.88 15.92 5.73
N VAL A 89 -1.80 15.76 6.47
CA VAL A 89 -0.51 15.26 5.98
C VAL A 89 0.04 14.23 6.95
N GLY A 90 0.03 12.98 6.53
CA GLY A 90 0.52 11.85 7.32
C GLY A 90 1.64 11.10 6.61
N LYS A 91 2.66 10.71 7.36
CA LYS A 91 3.70 9.79 6.90
C LYS A 91 3.97 8.67 7.90
N LEU A 92 3.91 7.45 7.41
CA LEU A 92 4.44 6.26 8.05
C LEU A 92 5.64 5.77 7.25
N ASP A 93 6.84 5.84 7.81
CA ASP A 93 8.07 5.43 7.13
C ASP A 93 8.80 4.35 7.93
N LEU A 94 8.70 3.12 7.41
CA LEU A 94 9.22 1.90 8.02
C LEU A 94 10.32 1.27 7.18
N ARG A 95 10.81 1.94 6.11
CA ARG A 95 11.77 1.37 5.13
C ARG A 95 13.08 0.85 5.72
N HIS A 96 13.46 1.39 6.88
CA HIS A 96 14.67 1.03 7.59
C HIS A 96 14.39 0.28 8.88
N SER A 97 13.19 -0.29 9.05
CA SER A 97 12.80 -1.08 10.21
C SER A 97 12.56 -2.55 9.83
N ALA A 98 12.54 -3.43 10.84
CA ALA A 98 12.04 -4.79 10.70
C ALA A 98 10.52 -4.78 10.90
N LEU A 99 9.77 -4.99 9.82
CA LEU A 99 8.33 -5.18 9.87
C LEU A 99 8.03 -6.62 10.31
N GLN A 100 7.32 -6.77 11.43
CA GLN A 100 6.83 -8.08 11.89
C GLN A 100 5.38 -8.28 11.42
N ASP A 101 4.43 -8.05 12.32
CA ASP A 101 3.00 -8.19 12.04
C ASP A 101 2.40 -6.81 11.77
N PHE A 102 1.68 -6.64 10.66
CA PHE A 102 0.85 -5.47 10.42
C PHE A 102 -0.52 -5.94 9.96
N GLU A 103 -1.42 -6.06 10.92
CA GLU A 103 -2.76 -6.59 10.76
C GLU A 103 -3.77 -5.45 10.90
N VAL A 104 -4.70 -5.32 9.95
CA VAL A 104 -5.80 -4.36 10.00
C VAL A 104 -7.11 -5.12 9.83
N ALA A 105 -7.94 -5.11 10.88
CA ALA A 105 -9.20 -5.85 10.94
C ALA A 105 -10.30 -5.25 10.04
N ASP A 106 -10.17 -3.98 9.67
CA ASP A 106 -11.04 -3.30 8.73
C ASP A 106 -10.20 -2.58 7.66
N SER A 107 -10.38 -1.28 7.47
CA SER A 107 -9.89 -0.56 6.29
C SER A 107 -8.65 0.28 6.59
N VAL A 108 -7.84 0.46 5.55
CA VAL A 108 -6.71 1.40 5.51
C VAL A 108 -7.02 2.53 4.54
N GLU A 109 -6.90 3.77 5.01
CA GLU A 109 -7.08 4.98 4.21
C GLU A 109 -5.77 5.77 4.12
N ILE A 110 -5.35 6.13 2.90
CA ILE A 110 -4.11 6.88 2.66
C ILE A 110 -4.41 8.08 1.77
N GLY A 111 -4.17 9.29 2.29
CA GLY A 111 -4.30 10.53 1.51
C GLY A 111 -5.71 10.78 0.97
N ARG A 112 -6.74 10.27 1.67
CA ARG A 112 -8.15 10.37 1.27
C ARG A 112 -8.79 11.63 1.85
N GLY A 113 -9.56 12.34 1.05
CA GLY A 113 -10.38 13.48 1.47
C GLY A 113 -11.87 13.18 1.27
N GLN A 114 -12.70 13.46 2.27
CA GLN A 114 -14.14 13.53 2.05
C GLN A 114 -14.46 14.79 1.24
N GLN A 115 -15.04 14.59 0.06
CA GLN A 115 -15.29 15.60 -0.97
C GLN A 115 -16.04 16.82 -0.41
N SER A 116 -15.30 17.85 -0.03
CA SER A 116 -15.80 19.20 0.19
C SER A 116 -15.07 20.15 -0.75
N ALA A 117 -15.76 21.13 -1.31
CA ALA A 117 -15.16 22.11 -2.22
C ALA A 117 -14.14 23.06 -1.56
N SER A 118 -13.84 22.85 -0.27
CA SER A 118 -13.18 23.83 0.59
C SER A 118 -11.98 23.28 1.39
N TYR A 119 -11.59 22.01 1.23
CA TYR A 119 -10.34 21.53 1.82
C TYR A 119 -9.17 21.69 0.86
N LYS A 120 -7.95 21.93 1.38
CA LYS A 120 -6.78 22.24 0.56
C LYS A 120 -6.08 21.01 0.00
N ARG A 121 -5.87 19.98 0.83
CA ARG A 121 -5.21 18.71 0.41
C ARG A 121 -5.27 17.63 1.48
N SER A 122 -5.25 16.38 1.02
CA SER A 122 -5.01 15.17 1.80
C SER A 122 -3.75 14.49 1.27
N VAL A 123 -2.74 14.33 2.12
CA VAL A 123 -1.42 13.79 1.73
C VAL A 123 -1.06 12.62 2.64
N GLY A 124 -1.17 11.40 2.12
CA GLY A 124 -0.77 10.20 2.83
C GLY A 124 0.46 9.55 2.20
N ARG A 125 1.46 9.20 2.99
CA ARG A 125 2.65 8.49 2.50
C ARG A 125 2.98 7.33 3.42
N VAL A 126 2.96 6.13 2.87
CA VAL A 126 3.31 4.90 3.59
C VAL A 126 4.46 4.24 2.86
N TYR A 127 5.52 3.92 3.61
CA TYR A 127 6.65 3.18 3.11
C TYR A 127 6.89 1.96 3.99
N PHE A 128 6.66 0.77 3.45
CA PHE A 128 6.91 -0.48 4.16
C PHE A 128 8.28 -1.05 3.84
N ALA A 129 8.93 -1.62 4.85
CA ALA A 129 10.05 -2.54 4.67
C ALA A 129 9.54 -3.93 4.26
N THR A 130 10.45 -4.81 3.90
CA THR A 130 10.18 -6.22 3.61
C THR A 130 9.43 -6.87 4.78
N GLY A 131 8.37 -7.60 4.46
CA GLY A 131 7.46 -8.19 5.46
C GLY A 131 6.07 -8.43 4.88
N THR A 132 5.11 -8.72 5.75
CA THR A 132 3.71 -8.97 5.40
C THR A 132 2.79 -7.94 6.06
N VAL A 133 1.78 -7.53 5.32
CA VAL A 133 0.73 -6.62 5.76
C VAL A 133 -0.61 -7.24 5.36
N ASN A 134 -1.54 -7.35 6.29
CA ASN A 134 -2.86 -7.91 6.04
C ASN A 134 -3.92 -6.85 6.33
N ILE A 135 -4.78 -6.58 5.36
CA ILE A 135 -5.91 -5.65 5.45
C ILE A 135 -7.16 -6.49 5.18
N ALA A 136 -7.96 -6.74 6.21
CA ALA A 136 -9.09 -7.66 6.12
C ALA A 136 -10.20 -7.14 5.18
N THR A 137 -10.37 -5.82 5.09
CA THR A 137 -11.36 -5.21 4.19
C THR A 137 -10.68 -4.42 3.08
N ASN A 138 -10.62 -3.10 3.17
CA ASN A 138 -10.36 -2.24 2.03
C ASN A 138 -9.06 -1.46 2.16
N LEU A 139 -8.36 -1.30 1.03
CA LEU A 139 -7.32 -0.30 0.85
C LEU A 139 -7.86 0.84 0.00
N LEU A 140 -7.94 2.02 0.59
CA LEU A 140 -8.61 3.18 0.06
C LEU A 140 -7.60 4.31 -0.08
N MET A 141 -7.29 4.75 -1.29
CA MET A 141 -6.18 5.67 -1.51
C MET A 141 -6.50 6.83 -2.44
N GLY A 142 -5.97 7.99 -2.08
CA GLY A 142 -5.94 9.18 -2.92
C GLY A 142 -7.23 9.98 -2.90
N ASP A 143 -7.23 10.99 -3.74
CA ASP A 143 -8.23 12.03 -3.79
C ASP A 143 -8.54 12.45 -5.25
N THR A 144 -9.57 13.25 -5.45
CA THR A 144 -9.89 13.90 -6.73
C THR A 144 -9.26 15.29 -6.87
N LEU A 145 -8.84 15.93 -5.77
CA LEU A 145 -8.23 17.25 -5.78
C LEU A 145 -6.73 17.18 -6.12
N ALA A 146 -6.30 17.94 -7.12
CA ALA A 146 -4.91 17.95 -7.60
C ALA A 146 -3.82 18.25 -6.54
N PRO A 147 -4.05 19.05 -5.49
CA PRO A 147 -3.05 19.27 -4.44
C PRO A 147 -2.88 18.10 -3.46
N SER A 148 -3.80 17.12 -3.47
CA SER A 148 -3.72 15.90 -2.66
C SER A 148 -2.71 14.90 -3.27
N SER A 149 -2.23 13.95 -2.46
CA SER A 149 -1.43 12.83 -2.95
C SER A 149 -1.51 11.64 -2.01
N ALA A 150 -1.52 10.43 -2.56
CA ALA A 150 -1.40 9.20 -1.79
C ALA A 150 -0.30 8.33 -2.36
N LEU A 151 0.63 7.90 -1.50
CA LEU A 151 1.72 7.01 -1.86
C LEU A 151 1.74 5.81 -0.93
N LEU A 152 1.75 4.61 -1.53
CA LEU A 152 2.10 3.37 -0.86
C LEU A 152 3.31 2.78 -1.58
N ASP A 153 4.46 2.74 -0.93
CA ASP A 153 5.70 2.16 -1.47
C ASP A 153 6.04 0.88 -0.70
N LEU A 154 6.00 -0.25 -1.40
CA LEU A 154 6.19 -1.60 -0.88
C LEU A 154 7.58 -2.09 -1.31
N SER A 155 8.48 -2.25 -0.35
CA SER A 155 9.87 -2.63 -0.62
C SER A 155 10.12 -4.10 -0.24
N GLY A 156 9.79 -5.01 -1.16
CA GLY A 156 9.75 -6.45 -0.85
C GLY A 156 8.63 -6.82 0.14
N THR A 157 7.62 -5.98 0.27
CA THR A 157 6.47 -6.19 1.17
C THR A 157 5.32 -6.84 0.42
N THR A 158 4.67 -7.84 1.01
CA THR A 158 3.38 -8.36 0.52
C THR A 158 2.25 -7.73 1.34
N VAL A 159 1.34 -7.03 0.66
CA VAL A 159 0.11 -6.48 1.22
C VAL A 159 -1.05 -7.31 0.69
N THR A 160 -1.73 -8.04 1.56
CA THR A 160 -2.94 -8.77 1.24
C THR A 160 -4.16 -7.93 1.61
N VAL A 161 -5.09 -7.75 0.67
CA VAL A 161 -6.34 -7.01 0.84
C VAL A 161 -7.52 -7.93 0.62
N GLY A 162 -8.35 -8.07 1.66
CA GLY A 162 -9.44 -9.04 1.72
C GLY A 162 -10.63 -8.70 0.83
N GLN A 163 -10.92 -7.41 0.65
CA GLN A 163 -12.06 -6.88 -0.10
C GLN A 163 -11.60 -6.01 -1.27
N GLN A 164 -11.74 -4.68 -1.17
CA GLN A 164 -11.56 -3.77 -2.27
C GLN A 164 -10.26 -2.97 -2.18
N VAL A 165 -9.62 -2.77 -3.33
CA VAL A 165 -8.62 -1.70 -3.52
C VAL A 165 -9.24 -0.61 -4.38
N GLU A 166 -9.37 0.59 -3.83
CA GLU A 166 -9.89 1.77 -4.52
C GLU A 166 -8.82 2.86 -4.60
N LEU A 167 -8.38 3.17 -5.81
CA LEU A 167 -7.38 4.20 -6.08
C LEU A 167 -8.02 5.38 -6.83
N TRP A 168 -8.04 6.54 -6.19
CA TRP A 168 -8.50 7.81 -6.75
C TRP A 168 -7.36 8.55 -7.47
N PRO A 169 -7.65 9.56 -8.32
CA PRO A 169 -6.68 10.14 -9.27
C PRO A 169 -5.32 10.54 -8.71
N THR A 170 -5.18 10.87 -7.43
CA THR A 170 -3.90 11.26 -6.84
C THR A 170 -3.13 10.10 -6.18
N ALA A 171 -3.55 8.85 -6.37
CA ALA A 171 -2.96 7.67 -5.75
C ALA A 171 -1.87 7.01 -6.61
N THR A 172 -0.76 6.66 -5.96
CA THR A 172 0.33 5.87 -6.52
C THR A 172 0.66 4.71 -5.60
N VAL A 173 0.70 3.50 -6.16
CA VAL A 173 1.21 2.30 -5.50
C VAL A 173 2.48 1.87 -6.20
N ASN A 174 3.58 1.74 -5.47
CA ASN A 174 4.83 1.17 -5.96
C ASN A 174 5.05 -0.19 -5.30
N THR A 175 5.19 -1.23 -6.11
CA THR A 175 5.51 -2.58 -5.66
C THR A 175 6.92 -2.92 -6.15
N ARG A 176 7.87 -3.11 -5.24
CA ARG A 176 9.28 -3.35 -5.58
C ARG A 176 9.65 -4.79 -5.25
N LEU A 177 9.95 -5.58 -6.27
CA LEU A 177 10.34 -6.96 -6.15
C LEU A 177 11.86 -7.09 -6.11
N ARG A 178 12.38 -7.71 -5.06
CA ARG A 178 13.82 -7.89 -4.81
C ARG A 178 14.21 -9.37 -4.86
N GLY A 179 13.91 -10.00 -5.98
CA GLY A 179 14.18 -11.43 -6.23
C GLY A 179 13.11 -12.38 -5.70
N TRP A 180 12.13 -11.88 -4.96
CA TRP A 180 10.97 -12.62 -4.45
C TRP A 180 9.66 -11.93 -4.82
N SER A 181 8.59 -12.70 -5.01
CA SER A 181 7.25 -12.14 -5.17
C SER A 181 6.88 -11.30 -3.95
N ALA A 182 6.40 -10.09 -4.22
CA ALA A 182 6.00 -9.11 -3.23
C ALA A 182 5.20 -8.03 -3.92
N GLY A 183 4.28 -7.38 -3.21
CA GLY A 183 3.46 -6.30 -3.75
C GLY A 183 2.03 -6.40 -3.23
N LEU A 184 1.06 -6.12 -4.08
CA LEU A 184 -0.34 -6.06 -3.72
C LEU A 184 -1.07 -7.34 -4.12
N GLU A 185 -1.70 -8.03 -3.17
CA GLU A 185 -2.52 -9.21 -3.40
C GLU A 185 -3.97 -8.95 -2.99
N ILE A 186 -4.90 -9.03 -3.94
CA ILE A 186 -6.33 -8.79 -3.72
C ILE A 186 -7.05 -10.13 -3.78
N THR A 187 -7.56 -10.58 -2.64
CA THR A 187 -8.15 -11.93 -2.53
C THR A 187 -9.63 -11.96 -2.89
N SER A 188 -10.30 -10.80 -2.94
CA SER A 188 -11.70 -10.71 -3.32
C SER A 188 -11.94 -11.05 -4.78
N ARG A 189 -13.03 -11.78 -5.03
CA ARG A 189 -13.53 -12.13 -6.36
C ARG A 189 -14.65 -11.19 -6.84
N ALA A 190 -14.99 -10.16 -6.06
CA ALA A 190 -16.00 -9.19 -6.45
C ALA A 190 -15.59 -8.44 -7.74
N ALA A 191 -16.56 -8.05 -8.57
CA ALA A 191 -16.28 -7.40 -9.86
C ALA A 191 -15.49 -6.09 -9.69
N ASP A 192 -15.75 -5.38 -8.59
CA ASP A 192 -15.20 -4.11 -8.15
C ASP A 192 -14.04 -4.24 -7.14
N ALA A 193 -13.47 -5.45 -6.98
CA ALA A 193 -12.35 -5.71 -6.06
C ALA A 193 -11.12 -4.83 -6.32
N LEU A 194 -10.93 -4.36 -7.56
CA LEU A 194 -9.92 -3.36 -7.92
C LEU A 194 -10.55 -2.26 -8.76
N SER A 195 -10.47 -1.02 -8.28
CA SER A 195 -10.86 0.19 -8.99
C SER A 195 -9.67 1.16 -9.04
N VAL A 196 -9.23 1.52 -10.25
CA VAL A 196 -8.12 2.46 -10.46
C VAL A 196 -8.59 3.59 -11.36
N SER A 197 -8.78 4.77 -10.76
CA SER A 197 -9.27 5.97 -11.44
C SER A 197 -8.24 6.54 -12.42
N ASN A 198 -8.71 7.31 -13.39
CA ASN A 198 -7.80 8.04 -14.29
C ASN A 198 -6.90 8.99 -13.47
N GLY A 199 -5.59 8.96 -13.73
CA GLY A 199 -4.56 9.67 -12.94
C GLY A 199 -3.90 8.80 -11.87
N ALA A 200 -4.58 7.76 -11.36
CA ALA A 200 -4.01 6.82 -10.40
C ALA A 200 -3.13 5.77 -11.10
N VAL A 201 -2.08 5.30 -10.43
CA VAL A 201 -1.11 4.37 -11.01
C VAL A 201 -0.68 3.29 -10.03
N ILE A 202 -0.60 2.05 -10.51
CA ILE A 202 0.10 0.92 -9.88
C ILE A 202 1.37 0.64 -10.69
N ASN A 203 2.53 0.74 -10.05
CA ASN A 203 3.84 0.43 -10.62
C ASN A 203 4.36 -0.89 -10.06
N VAL A 204 4.67 -1.84 -10.95
CA VAL A 204 5.34 -3.11 -10.62
C VAL A 204 6.81 -3.04 -11.04
N ILE A 205 7.69 -2.87 -10.07
CA ILE A 205 9.11 -2.58 -10.28
C ILE A 205 9.92 -3.83 -9.95
N PHE A 206 10.49 -4.46 -10.98
CA PHE A 206 11.36 -5.61 -10.82
C PHE A 206 12.80 -5.14 -10.59
N GLU A 207 13.27 -5.11 -9.34
CA GLU A 207 14.60 -4.60 -8.98
C GLU A 207 15.70 -5.67 -9.10
N GLN A 208 15.34 -6.96 -9.15
CA GLN A 208 16.27 -8.08 -9.28
C GLN A 208 15.64 -9.27 -10.03
N ASP A 209 16.48 -10.12 -10.61
CA ASP A 209 16.09 -11.44 -11.12
C ASP A 209 15.49 -12.31 -9.99
N PRO A 210 14.56 -13.24 -10.30
CA PRO A 210 14.02 -14.15 -9.31
C PRO A 210 15.14 -14.97 -8.66
N ALA A 211 15.20 -14.94 -7.34
CA ALA A 211 16.16 -15.69 -6.54
C ALA A 211 15.79 -17.18 -6.46
N ASP A 212 14.49 -17.47 -6.44
CA ASP A 212 13.94 -18.82 -6.51
C ASP A 212 13.36 -19.10 -7.90
N LEU A 213 13.82 -20.17 -8.54
CA LEU A 213 13.37 -20.62 -9.85
C LEU A 213 12.24 -21.66 -9.77
N GLU A 214 11.99 -22.20 -8.58
CA GLU A 214 10.94 -23.18 -8.31
C GLU A 214 9.63 -22.50 -7.87
N GLN A 215 9.65 -21.21 -7.50
CA GLN A 215 8.43 -20.46 -7.22
C GLN A 215 7.52 -20.40 -8.45
N ARG A 216 6.20 -20.53 -8.25
CA ARG A 216 5.21 -20.54 -9.35
C ARG A 216 5.04 -19.19 -10.02
N ARG A 217 5.14 -18.13 -9.23
CA ARG A 217 4.93 -16.75 -9.65
C ARG A 217 6.08 -15.92 -9.12
N TYR A 218 6.61 -15.08 -10.01
CA TYR A 218 7.38 -13.89 -9.67
C TYR A 218 6.59 -12.67 -10.16
N GLY A 219 5.89 -11.98 -9.25
CA GLY A 219 4.97 -10.89 -9.58
C GLY A 219 4.66 -9.98 -8.39
N GLY A 220 4.12 -8.79 -8.66
CA GLY A 220 3.84 -7.77 -7.63
C GLY A 220 2.47 -7.12 -7.66
N LEU A 221 1.61 -7.58 -8.55
CA LEU A 221 0.16 -7.40 -8.43
C LEU A 221 -0.48 -8.76 -8.66
N THR A 222 -1.30 -9.22 -7.71
CA THR A 222 -2.08 -10.46 -7.80
C THR A 222 -3.56 -10.17 -7.52
N LEU A 223 -4.46 -10.72 -8.33
CA LEU A 223 -5.90 -10.64 -8.18
C LEU A 223 -6.51 -12.03 -8.21
N ALA A 224 -7.49 -12.29 -7.35
CA ALA A 224 -8.26 -13.53 -7.40
C ALA A 224 -9.12 -13.63 -8.68
N GLY A 225 -9.06 -14.82 -9.31
CA GLY A 225 -9.78 -15.18 -10.53
C GLY A 225 -9.10 -14.72 -11.84
N ASP A 226 -9.75 -15.04 -12.95
CA ASP A 226 -9.38 -14.52 -14.28
C ASP A 226 -9.81 -13.05 -14.42
N ARG A 227 -8.81 -12.17 -14.44
CA ARG A 227 -8.90 -10.71 -14.53
C ARG A 227 -8.04 -10.16 -15.65
N ILE A 228 -7.69 -10.99 -16.65
CA ILE A 228 -6.82 -10.58 -17.77
C ILE A 228 -7.36 -9.32 -18.45
N ALA A 229 -8.68 -9.28 -18.71
CA ALA A 229 -9.32 -8.15 -19.40
C ALA A 229 -9.22 -6.85 -18.59
N LEU A 230 -9.43 -6.91 -17.27
CA LEU A 230 -9.29 -5.77 -16.36
C LEU A 230 -7.85 -5.25 -16.38
N CYS A 231 -6.86 -6.11 -16.13
CA CYS A 231 -5.46 -5.70 -16.10
C CYS A 231 -4.99 -5.15 -17.45
N THR A 232 -5.45 -5.74 -18.56
CA THR A 232 -5.09 -5.28 -19.91
C THR A 232 -5.65 -3.88 -20.17
N ALA A 233 -6.89 -3.61 -19.75
CA ALA A 233 -7.49 -2.29 -19.86
C ALA A 233 -6.73 -1.26 -19.00
N LEU A 234 -6.40 -1.60 -17.74
CA LEU A 234 -5.62 -0.73 -16.86
C LEU A 234 -4.23 -0.43 -17.44
N HIS A 235 -3.58 -1.42 -18.04
CA HIS A 235 -2.29 -1.24 -18.68
C HIS A 235 -2.37 -0.33 -19.92
N ALA A 236 -3.36 -0.55 -20.79
CA ALA A 236 -3.58 0.27 -21.97
C ALA A 236 -3.85 1.74 -21.62
N ASP A 237 -4.52 1.99 -20.50
CA ASP A 237 -4.81 3.33 -19.98
C ASP A 237 -3.62 3.97 -19.20
N GLY A 238 -2.49 3.27 -19.08
CA GLY A 238 -1.32 3.75 -18.32
C GLY A 238 -1.47 3.75 -16.80
N ARG A 239 -2.49 3.05 -16.28
CA ARG A 239 -2.79 2.94 -14.83
C ARG A 239 -2.14 1.74 -14.16
N LEU A 240 -1.67 0.78 -14.97
CA LEU A 240 -0.88 -0.35 -14.53
C LEU A 240 0.41 -0.40 -15.36
N LEU A 241 1.54 -0.16 -14.70
CA LEU A 241 2.84 -0.08 -15.33
C LEU A 241 3.79 -1.09 -14.72
N TRP A 242 4.83 -1.48 -15.45
CA TRP A 242 5.92 -2.27 -14.91
C TRP A 242 7.28 -1.83 -15.44
N ASP A 243 8.28 -1.88 -14.56
CA ASP A 243 9.68 -1.59 -14.87
C ASP A 243 10.50 -2.88 -14.81
N THR A 244 11.18 -3.19 -15.91
CA THR A 244 12.01 -4.40 -16.08
C THR A 244 13.48 -4.08 -16.28
N SER A 245 13.88 -2.81 -16.10
CA SER A 245 15.23 -2.32 -16.38
C SER A 245 16.34 -3.03 -15.59
N ALA A 246 16.03 -3.55 -14.40
CA ALA A 246 16.97 -4.29 -13.57
C ALA A 246 16.91 -5.82 -13.75
N LEU A 247 16.02 -6.33 -14.61
CA LEU A 247 15.97 -7.75 -14.96
C LEU A 247 16.98 -8.11 -16.05
N SER A 248 17.53 -9.32 -15.99
CA SER A 248 18.29 -9.86 -17.11
C SER A 248 17.39 -10.02 -18.35
N PRO A 249 17.92 -9.86 -19.58
CA PRO A 249 17.11 -9.86 -20.80
C PRO A 249 16.23 -11.11 -20.98
N ARG A 250 16.63 -12.24 -20.40
CA ARG A 250 15.85 -13.48 -20.46
C ARG A 250 14.52 -13.38 -19.72
N TRP A 251 14.47 -12.61 -18.64
CA TRP A 251 13.32 -12.44 -17.76
C TRP A 251 12.50 -11.21 -18.11
N ALA A 252 13.16 -10.10 -18.46
CA ALA A 252 12.48 -8.86 -18.85
C ALA A 252 11.41 -9.11 -19.92
N LYS A 253 11.72 -9.94 -20.94
CA LYS A 253 10.78 -10.31 -22.02
C LYS A 253 9.61 -11.21 -21.59
N LYS A 254 9.64 -11.79 -20.38
CA LYS A 254 8.59 -12.70 -19.90
C LYS A 254 7.54 -12.00 -19.05
N VAL A 255 7.84 -10.81 -18.51
CA VAL A 255 6.93 -10.00 -17.71
C VAL A 255 5.70 -9.68 -18.56
N ALA A 256 4.55 -10.13 -18.09
CA ALA A 256 3.28 -9.94 -18.74
C ALA A 256 2.14 -10.04 -17.71
N ILE A 257 0.94 -9.69 -18.16
CA ILE A 257 -0.29 -10.05 -17.46
C ILE A 257 -0.56 -11.54 -17.74
N ARG A 258 -0.72 -12.33 -16.69
CA ARG A 258 -0.90 -13.79 -16.78
C ARG A 258 -2.01 -14.25 -15.87
N TYR A 259 -2.64 -15.36 -16.24
CA TYR A 259 -3.59 -16.08 -15.41
C TYR A 259 -3.00 -17.46 -15.10
N ASP A 260 -2.90 -17.78 -13.81
CA ASP A 260 -2.56 -19.11 -13.33
C ASP A 260 -3.86 -19.83 -12.94
N ALA A 261 -4.25 -20.83 -13.72
CA ALA A 261 -5.47 -21.60 -13.49
C ALA A 261 -5.37 -22.55 -12.28
N VAL A 262 -4.16 -22.89 -11.81
CA VAL A 262 -3.96 -23.77 -10.65
C VAL A 262 -4.20 -22.99 -9.35
N GLU A 263 -3.69 -21.77 -9.28
CA GLU A 263 -3.92 -20.86 -8.15
C GLU A 263 -5.22 -20.05 -8.32
N ASP A 264 -5.79 -20.06 -9.52
CA ASP A 264 -6.95 -19.27 -9.93
C ASP A 264 -6.78 -17.78 -9.63
N VAL A 265 -5.68 -17.23 -10.14
CA VAL A 265 -5.27 -15.84 -9.94
C VAL A 265 -4.71 -15.22 -11.21
N THR A 266 -4.97 -13.94 -11.38
CA THR A 266 -4.34 -13.10 -12.40
C THR A 266 -3.24 -12.27 -11.77
N TYR A 267 -2.09 -12.18 -12.43
CA TYR A 267 -0.96 -11.43 -11.89
C TYR A 267 -0.14 -10.72 -12.97
N VAL A 268 0.60 -9.70 -12.55
CA VAL A 268 1.62 -9.03 -13.36
C VAL A 268 2.98 -9.60 -12.99
N GLY A 269 3.59 -10.33 -13.92
CA GLY A 269 4.86 -11.00 -13.70
C GLY A 269 5.11 -12.15 -14.65
N PHE A 270 5.81 -13.17 -14.17
CA PHE A 270 6.05 -14.40 -14.93
C PHE A 270 6.19 -15.62 -14.01
N ASP A 271 6.20 -16.81 -14.60
CA ASP A 271 6.53 -18.07 -13.92
C ASP A 271 8.01 -18.40 -14.15
N PRO A 272 8.87 -18.32 -13.10
CA PRO A 272 10.29 -18.64 -13.20
C PRO A 272 10.59 -20.06 -13.69
N ARG A 273 9.71 -21.03 -13.44
CA ARG A 273 9.88 -22.44 -13.83
C ARG A 273 9.81 -22.64 -15.33
N THR A 274 9.09 -21.77 -16.03
CA THR A 274 8.95 -21.84 -17.49
C THR A 274 10.24 -21.40 -18.18
N GLN A 275 11.19 -22.30 -18.37
CA GLN A 275 12.41 -22.04 -19.13
C GLN A 275 12.22 -22.42 -20.61
N GLY A 276 12.36 -21.45 -21.53
CA GLY A 276 12.30 -21.66 -22.99
C GLY A 276 11.22 -20.86 -23.72
N THR A 277 11.23 -20.94 -25.06
CA THR A 277 10.19 -20.40 -25.95
C THR A 277 9.06 -21.44 -26.06
N LEU A 278 7.84 -21.10 -25.64
CA LEU A 278 6.66 -21.89 -25.97
C LEU A 278 6.36 -21.71 -27.47
N LEU A 279 6.71 -22.71 -28.28
CA LEU A 279 6.22 -22.85 -29.65
C LEU A 279 4.81 -23.44 -29.59
N LEU A 280 3.80 -22.59 -29.77
CA LEU A 280 2.45 -23.02 -30.11
C LEU A 280 2.46 -23.48 -31.58
N MET A 281 2.58 -24.79 -31.81
CA MET A 281 2.22 -25.37 -33.10
C MET A 281 0.69 -25.47 -33.14
N ARG A 282 0.09 -24.79 -34.13
CA ARG A 282 -1.31 -24.99 -34.51
C ARG A 282 -1.44 -26.27 -35.32
#